data_AF-A0A5B6X2I5-F1
#
_entry.id   AF-A0A5B6X2I5-F1
#
_cell.length_a   1.000
_cell.length_b   1.000
_cell.length_c   1.000
_cell.angle_alpha   90.00
_cell.angle_beta   90.00
_cell.angle_gamma   90.00
#
_symmetry.space_group_name_H-M   'P 1'
#
loop_
_entity.id
_entity.type
_entity.pdbx_description
1 polymer ?
#
loop_
_entity_poly.entity_id
_entity_poly.type
_entity_poly.pdbx_seq_one_letter_code
_entity_poly.pdbx_strand_id
1 'polypeptide(L)'
;MDKEMELIICAIPSLLDHAIRQYTVPLFNELNPRIMRPKIHTPLFELKLVMFQMLQTTGQFSGMPTKDPHLHLRLFMKVSDSFKIANVTKNALRLKLFPYSLRDRA
;
A
#
# COMPACT_ATOMS: atom_id res chain seq x y z
N MET A 1 -38.67 -21.86 28.30
CA MET A 1 -37.24 -21.80 27.93
C MET A 1 -36.74 -23.16 27.43
N ASP A 2 -37.52 -23.78 26.55
CA ASP A 2 -37.20 -24.10 25.16
C ASP A 2 -35.75 -24.51 24.91
N LYS A 3 -35.56 -25.83 24.93
CA LYS A 3 -34.32 -26.55 24.60
C LYS A 3 -33.84 -26.29 23.16
N GLU A 4 -34.64 -25.60 22.34
CA GLU A 4 -34.26 -25.13 21.00
C GLU A 4 -33.36 -23.89 21.01
N MET A 5 -33.43 -23.01 22.04
CA MET A 5 -32.56 -21.82 22.08
C MET A 5 -31.10 -22.17 22.40
N GLU A 6 -30.85 -23.24 23.17
CA GLU A 6 -29.50 -23.74 23.47
C GLU A 6 -28.83 -24.34 22.21
N LEU A 7 -29.60 -24.97 21.32
CA LEU A 7 -29.08 -25.58 20.09
C LEU A 7 -28.56 -24.52 19.10
N ILE A 8 -29.18 -23.35 19.08
CA ILE A 8 -28.81 -22.22 18.20
C ILE A 8 -27.51 -21.56 18.68
N ILE A 9 -27.31 -21.43 20.00
CA ILE A 9 -26.11 -20.81 20.58
C ILE A 9 -24.87 -21.69 20.37
N CYS A 10 -25.02 -23.03 20.39
CA CYS A 10 -23.90 -23.95 20.12
C CYS A 10 -23.54 -24.07 18.63
N ALA A 11 -24.46 -23.80 17.71
CA ALA A 11 -24.22 -23.94 16.27
C ALA A 11 -23.59 -22.71 15.58
N ILE A 12 -23.79 -21.52 16.14
CA ILE A 12 -23.26 -20.25 15.59
C ILE A 12 -21.71 -20.22 15.57
N PRO A 13 -20.99 -20.63 16.63
CA PRO A 13 -19.53 -20.66 16.62
C PRO A 13 -18.96 -21.64 15.60
N SER A 14 -19.58 -22.83 15.45
CA SER A 14 -19.12 -23.85 14.50
C SER A 14 -19.40 -23.51 13.03
N LEU A 15 -20.50 -22.82 12.76
CA LEU A 15 -20.84 -22.37 11.41
C LEU A 15 -19.95 -21.20 10.96
N LEU A 16 -19.59 -20.32 11.91
CA LEU A 16 -18.65 -19.22 11.67
C LEU A 16 -17.22 -19.72 11.47
N ASP A 17 -16.74 -20.73 12.22
CA ASP A 17 -15.41 -21.32 12.02
C ASP A 17 -15.29 -22.01 10.65
N HIS A 18 -16.35 -22.68 10.20
CA HIS A 18 -16.40 -23.28 8.86
C HIS A 18 -16.40 -22.23 7.74
N ALA A 19 -17.17 -21.14 7.90
CA ALA A 19 -17.22 -20.04 6.94
C ALA A 19 -15.91 -19.24 6.86
N ILE A 20 -15.22 -19.04 7.99
CA ILE A 20 -13.93 -18.33 8.04
C ILE A 20 -12.83 -19.16 7.35
N ARG A 21 -12.83 -20.49 7.54
CA ARG A 21 -11.81 -21.38 6.91
C ARG A 21 -11.83 -21.29 5.38
N GLN A 22 -13.00 -21.08 4.78
CA GLN A 22 -13.14 -20.90 3.33
C GLN A 22 -12.54 -19.57 2.83
N TYR A 23 -12.47 -18.54 3.68
CA TYR A 23 -11.81 -17.27 3.36
C TYR A 23 -10.30 -17.26 3.65
N THR A 24 -9.80 -18.18 4.48
CA THR A 24 -8.37 -18.25 4.85
C THR A 24 -7.49 -19.06 3.91
N VAL A 25 -8.06 -19.71 2.89
CA VAL A 25 -7.26 -20.29 1.81
C VAL A 25 -7.12 -19.20 0.75
N PRO A 26 -6.00 -18.46 0.69
CA PRO A 26 -5.76 -17.65 -0.48
C PRO A 26 -5.64 -18.64 -1.64
N LEU A 27 -6.61 -18.60 -2.56
CA LEU A 27 -6.63 -19.40 -3.79
C LEU A 27 -5.48 -18.93 -4.71
N PHE A 28 -4.25 -19.17 -4.28
CA PHE A 28 -3.02 -18.80 -4.99
C PHE A 28 -2.79 -19.64 -6.23
N ASN A 29 -3.50 -20.77 -6.36
CA ASN A 29 -3.30 -21.71 -7.45
C ASN A 29 -4.03 -21.31 -8.74
N GLU A 30 -5.00 -20.39 -8.69
CA GLU A 30 -5.72 -19.89 -9.88
C GLU A 30 -5.37 -18.44 -10.25
N LEU A 31 -4.79 -17.68 -9.31
CA LEU A 31 -4.22 -16.38 -9.61
C LEU A 31 -2.80 -16.61 -10.07
N ASN A 32 -2.52 -16.41 -11.36
CA ASN A 32 -1.15 -16.32 -11.86
C ASN A 32 -0.41 -15.28 -10.98
N PRO A 33 0.41 -15.69 -9.98
CA PRO A 33 0.86 -14.77 -8.92
C PRO A 33 1.98 -13.87 -9.41
N ARG A 34 2.25 -13.92 -10.72
CA ARG A 34 3.22 -13.11 -11.40
C ARG A 34 2.58 -11.74 -11.60
N ILE A 35 2.86 -10.83 -10.66
CA ILE A 35 2.79 -9.40 -10.92
C ILE A 35 3.73 -9.14 -12.10
N MET A 36 3.18 -9.23 -13.31
CA MET A 36 3.89 -8.90 -14.52
C MET A 36 4.12 -7.41 -14.46
N ARG A 37 5.40 -7.01 -14.41
CA ARG A 37 5.72 -5.59 -14.52
C ARG A 37 5.08 -5.10 -15.81
N PRO A 38 4.19 -4.10 -15.76
CA PRO A 38 3.66 -3.53 -16.97
C PRO A 38 4.83 -3.04 -17.82
N LYS A 39 4.70 -3.14 -19.14
CA LYS A 39 5.66 -2.56 -20.07
C LYS A 39 5.49 -1.04 -20.00
N ILE A 40 6.14 -0.41 -19.01
CA ILE A 40 6.05 1.03 -18.81
C ILE A 40 6.92 1.69 -19.87
N HIS A 41 6.30 2.33 -20.86
CA HIS A 41 6.95 3.22 -21.82
C HIS A 41 7.25 4.58 -21.13
N THR A 42 7.95 4.55 -20.00
CA THR A 42 8.39 5.79 -19.34
C THR A 42 9.68 6.25 -20.00
N PRO A 43 9.83 7.55 -20.30
CA PRO A 43 11.15 8.11 -20.57
C PRO A 43 12.09 7.70 -19.44
N LEU A 44 13.30 7.23 -19.76
CA LEU A 44 14.35 7.06 -18.75
C LEU A 44 14.73 8.45 -18.24
N PHE A 45 14.06 8.90 -17.17
CA PHE A 45 14.39 10.14 -16.49
C PHE A 45 15.15 9.85 -15.21
N GLU A 46 16.06 10.74 -14.85
CA GLU A 46 16.85 10.63 -13.62
C GLU A 46 16.23 11.48 -12.49
N LEU A 47 16.31 10.94 -11.28
CA LEU A 47 15.96 11.69 -10.08
C LEU A 47 17.16 12.56 -9.68
N LYS A 48 16.91 13.84 -9.42
CA LYS A 48 17.97 14.79 -9.03
C LYS A 48 18.18 14.76 -7.53
N LEU A 49 19.41 15.04 -7.07
CA LEU A 49 19.79 15.09 -5.65
C LEU A 49 18.82 15.95 -4.80
N VAL A 50 18.41 17.10 -5.34
CA VAL A 50 17.47 18.03 -4.69
C VAL A 50 16.12 17.37 -4.33
N MET A 51 15.66 16.38 -5.11
CA MET A 51 14.40 15.66 -4.82
C MET A 51 14.55 14.84 -3.53
N PHE A 52 15.67 14.15 -3.37
CA PHE A 52 15.96 13.37 -2.16
C PHE A 52 16.18 14.26 -0.95
N GLN A 53 16.83 15.41 -1.13
CA GLN A 53 17.00 16.39 -0.06
C GLN A 53 15.64 16.93 0.42
N MET A 54 14.74 17.30 -0.51
CA MET A 54 13.41 17.79 -0.14
C MET A 54 12.56 16.72 0.55
N LEU A 55 12.64 15.46 0.14
CA LEU A 55 11.98 14.35 0.85
C LEU A 55 12.51 14.18 2.27
N GLN A 56 13.82 14.24 2.46
CA GLN A 56 14.43 14.13 3.79
C GLN A 56 14.01 15.30 4.70
N THR A 57 14.04 16.53 4.20
CA THR A 57 13.64 17.73 4.96
C THR A 57 12.15 17.71 5.31
N THR A 58 11.30 17.21 4.42
CA THR A 58 9.85 17.13 4.66
C THR A 58 9.47 15.97 5.58
N GLY A 59 10.35 14.96 5.66
CA GLY A 59 10.20 13.79 6.53
C GLY A 59 9.84 12.52 5.76
N GLN A 60 10.57 11.44 6.05
CA GLN A 60 10.27 10.10 5.58
C GLN A 60 9.31 9.37 6.52
N PHE A 61 8.50 8.47 5.96
CA PHE A 61 7.56 7.64 6.71
C PHE A 61 8.19 6.32 7.11
N SER A 62 8.20 6.05 8.42
CA SER A 62 8.85 4.87 9.00
C SER A 62 7.89 3.70 9.27
N GLY A 63 6.60 3.83 8.92
CA GLY A 63 5.60 2.78 9.17
C GLY A 63 5.23 2.62 10.65
N MET A 64 5.71 3.50 11.53
CA MET A 64 5.41 3.45 12.96
C MET A 64 3.93 3.79 13.23
N PRO A 65 3.27 3.15 14.21
CA PRO A 65 1.86 3.43 14.54
C PRO A 65 1.59 4.89 14.93
N THR A 66 2.62 5.62 15.37
CA THR A 66 2.53 7.03 15.77
C THR A 66 2.59 8.01 14.60
N LYS A 67 2.89 7.55 13.38
CA LYS A 67 3.00 8.39 12.19
C LYS A 67 1.66 8.38 11.43
N ASP A 68 1.19 9.56 11.05
CA ASP A 68 0.00 9.68 10.20
C ASP A 68 0.35 9.42 8.72
N PRO A 69 -0.15 8.33 8.10
CA PRO A 69 0.09 8.04 6.69
C PRO A 69 -0.57 9.07 5.76
N HIS A 70 -1.67 9.71 6.15
CA HIS A 70 -2.33 10.73 5.33
C HIS A 70 -1.53 12.03 5.29
N LEU A 71 -0.96 12.45 6.43
CA LEU A 71 -0.01 13.55 6.46
C LEU A 71 1.21 13.25 5.58
N HIS A 72 1.76 12.04 5.67
CA HIS A 72 2.88 11.63 4.80
C HIS A 72 2.52 11.76 3.31
N LEU A 73 1.37 11.22 2.88
CA LEU A 73 0.94 11.31 1.49
C LEU A 73 0.76 12.76 1.03
N ARG A 74 0.15 13.63 1.84
CA ARG A 74 0.01 15.06 1.51
C ARG A 74 1.36 15.75 1.32
N LEU A 75 2.30 15.49 2.23
CA LEU A 75 3.65 16.04 2.19
C LEU A 75 4.43 15.51 0.98
N PHE A 76 4.37 14.20 0.72
CA PHE A 76 4.96 13.58 -0.46
C PHE A 76 4.41 14.20 -1.75
N MET A 77 3.10 14.37 -1.85
CA MET A 77 2.48 15.03 -3.01
C MET A 77 3.04 16.43 -3.18
N LYS A 78 3.09 17.24 -2.11
CA LYS A 78 3.65 18.60 -2.16
C LYS A 78 5.09 18.64 -2.69
N VAL A 79 5.94 17.71 -2.26
CA VAL A 79 7.32 17.58 -2.76
C VAL A 79 7.35 17.12 -4.22
N SER A 80 6.58 16.09 -4.59
CA SER A 80 6.54 15.61 -5.97
C SER A 80 6.02 16.67 -6.96
N ASP A 81 5.11 17.53 -6.48
CA ASP A 81 4.43 18.56 -7.26
C ASP A 81 5.33 19.76 -7.57
N SER A 82 6.38 19.99 -6.76
CA SER A 82 7.34 21.07 -7.00
C SER A 82 8.30 20.79 -8.16
N PHE A 83 8.35 19.54 -8.65
CA PHE A 83 9.23 19.16 -9.73
C PHE A 83 8.48 18.99 -11.04
N LYS A 84 9.03 19.56 -12.11
CA LYS A 84 8.58 19.35 -13.49
C LYS A 84 9.75 18.79 -14.30
N ILE A 85 9.54 17.64 -14.92
CA ILE A 85 10.49 17.00 -15.82
C ILE A 85 9.82 16.91 -17.19
N ALA A 86 10.49 17.41 -18.24
CA ALA A 86 9.95 17.38 -19.59
C ALA A 86 9.62 15.94 -20.02
N ASN A 87 8.48 15.77 -20.69
CA ASN A 87 7.99 14.48 -21.19
C ASN A 87 7.69 13.40 -20.15
N VAL A 88 7.76 13.71 -18.84
CA VAL A 88 7.47 12.77 -17.75
C VAL A 88 6.13 13.12 -17.11
N THR A 89 5.25 12.15 -17.01
CA THR A 89 3.97 12.34 -16.31
C THR A 89 4.21 12.45 -14.81
N LYS A 90 3.37 13.24 -14.13
CA LYS A 90 3.45 13.43 -12.67
C LYS A 90 3.34 12.10 -11.90
N ASN A 91 2.52 11.18 -12.40
CA ASN A 91 2.37 9.85 -11.82
C ASN A 91 3.64 9.01 -11.99
N ALA A 92 4.32 9.07 -13.15
CA ALA A 92 5.60 8.39 -13.34
C ALA A 92 6.68 8.90 -12.39
N LEU A 93 6.76 10.22 -12.19
CA LEU A 93 7.65 10.82 -11.20
C LEU A 93 7.32 10.34 -9.78
N ARG A 94 6.05 10.42 -9.37
CA ARG A 94 5.59 9.98 -8.05
C ARG A 94 5.89 8.51 -7.81
N LEU A 95 5.58 7.63 -8.76
CA LEU A 95 5.84 6.19 -8.64
C LEU A 95 7.33 5.89 -8.48
N LYS A 96 8.20 6.59 -9.23
CA LYS A 96 9.65 6.40 -9.12
C LYS A 96 10.22 6.99 -7.82
N LEU A 97 9.63 8.07 -7.32
CA LEU A 97 10.11 8.81 -6.16
C LEU A 97 9.60 8.26 -4.82
N PHE A 98 8.41 7.64 -4.80
CA PHE A 98 7.74 7.16 -3.59
C PHE A 98 8.58 6.21 -2.72
N PRO A 99 9.35 5.23 -3.27
CA PRO A 99 10.18 4.37 -2.43
C PRO A 99 11.18 5.13 -1.56
N TYR A 100 11.59 6.33 -1.98
CA TYR A 100 12.53 7.18 -1.24
C TYR A 100 11.85 8.06 -0.19
N SER A 101 10.52 8.13 -0.18
CA SER A 101 9.77 8.81 0.89
C SER A 101 9.54 7.89 2.10
N LEU A 102 9.86 6.60 1.97
CA LEU A 102 9.78 5.59 3.03
C LEU A 102 11.14 5.42 3.72
N ARG A 103 11.10 4.89 4.95
CA ARG A 103 12.28 4.48 5.73
C ARG A 103 11.94 3.27 6.59
N ASP A 104 12.97 2.64 7.14
CA ASP A 104 12.85 1.55 8.12
C ASP A 104 12.10 0.35 7.53
N ARG A 105 10.96 -0.03 8.12
CA ARG A 105 10.14 -1.19 7.68
C ARG A 105 8.82 -0.76 7.04
N ALA A 106 8.71 0.51 6.64
CA ALA A 106 7.54 1.04 5.93
C ALA A 106 7.38 0.45 4.52
#